data_AF-A0A1M5EWU6-F1
#
_entry.id   AF-A0A1M5EWU6-F1
#
_cell.length_a   1.000
_cell.length_b   1.000
_cell.length_c   1.000
_cell.angle_alpha   90.00
_cell.angle_beta   90.00
_cell.angle_gamma   90.00
#
_symmetry.space_group_name_H-M   'P 1'
#
loop_
_entity.id
_entity.type
_entity.pdbx_description
1 polymer ?
#
loop_
_entity_poly.entity_id
_entity_poly.type
_entity_poly.pdbx_seq_one_letter_code
_entity_poly.pdbx_strand_id
1 'polypeptide(L)'
;MKKSTITFFTILGIFCNAQNFKTKRGIVSLDGIHVAKIANKHNIYTFMDLNETPMYTVEFIDKSVVDSVRDSYIKLNRVYNRDKTIELDYISPSAFSGEEKSAVYTSIKGLKIIDNKGINIKNLDEVFKNIPKRKLDTKTKEAYTTRSKIDKLNIEVNKVGEIISNGVPVGYFTNLPVSFGSDDTITDKTFLDIEIYDAKSKYIGKYITTTKQIKTANGKIFTLYREMSGRASLLKFPTYKSIAERIAIMDPSFIKVQEKVIVGPVLKDSGDSKN
;
A
#
# COMPACT_ATOMS: atom_id res chain seq x y z
N MET A 1 50.45 -2.61 22.68
CA MET A 1 49.57 -2.11 21.59
C MET A 1 48.06 -2.12 21.89
N LYS A 2 47.58 -2.28 23.14
CA LYS A 2 46.13 -2.30 23.47
C LYS A 2 45.54 -0.96 23.94
N LYS A 3 46.37 -0.01 24.37
CA LYS A 3 45.92 1.31 24.87
C LYS A 3 45.61 2.31 23.73
N SER A 4 46.32 2.21 22.60
CA SER A 4 46.13 3.10 21.44
C SER A 4 44.81 2.83 20.69
N THR A 5 44.35 1.57 20.65
CA THR A 5 43.10 1.19 19.98
C THR A 5 41.86 1.73 20.68
N ILE A 6 41.87 1.80 22.02
CA ILE A 6 40.74 2.30 22.82
C ILE A 6 40.58 3.81 22.63
N THR A 7 41.68 4.56 22.62
CA THR A 7 41.66 6.01 22.39
C THR A 7 41.14 6.35 20.99
N PHE A 8 41.44 5.53 19.98
CA PHE A 8 40.97 5.73 18.61
C PHE A 8 39.44 5.58 18.49
N PHE A 9 38.83 4.62 19.20
CA PHE A 9 37.36 4.47 19.22
C PHE A 9 36.65 5.59 19.99
N THR A 10 37.29 6.15 21.02
CA THR A 10 36.70 7.23 21.82
C THR A 10 36.70 8.56 21.05
N ILE A 11 37.72 8.79 20.21
CA ILE A 11 37.82 9.98 19.34
C ILE A 11 36.93 9.82 18.09
N LEU A 12 36.77 8.61 17.54
CA LEU A 12 35.82 8.37 16.42
C LEU A 12 34.35 8.59 16.83
N GLY A 13 34.00 8.38 18.10
CA GLY A 13 32.64 8.61 18.60
C GLY A 13 32.19 10.08 18.55
N ILE A 14 33.13 11.03 18.56
CA ILE A 14 32.84 12.48 18.52
C ILE A 14 32.53 12.96 17.09
N PHE A 15 32.96 12.22 16.06
CA PHE A 15 32.66 12.55 14.66
C PHE A 15 31.29 12.06 14.20
N CYS A 16 30.61 11.22 14.99
CA CYS A 16 29.19 10.96 14.81
C CYS A 16 28.38 12.11 15.41
N ASN A 17 28.34 13.25 14.70
CA ASN A 17 27.39 14.33 14.97
C ASN A 17 25.95 13.83 14.75
N ALA A 18 25.45 13.04 15.69
CA ALA A 18 24.04 12.75 15.82
C ALA A 18 23.37 14.06 16.25
N GLN A 19 23.01 14.89 15.27
CA GLN A 19 22.22 16.09 15.50
C GLN A 19 20.98 15.70 16.31
N ASN A 20 20.86 16.23 17.51
CA ASN A 20 19.84 15.82 18.45
C ASN A 20 18.61 16.66 18.16
N PHE A 21 17.56 16.02 17.66
CA PHE A 21 16.26 16.66 17.46
C PHE A 21 15.26 16.16 18.49
N LYS A 22 14.40 17.05 18.95
CA LYS A 22 13.35 16.76 19.94
C LYS A 22 12.07 17.47 19.57
N THR A 23 10.95 16.76 19.65
CA THR A 23 9.63 17.35 19.55
C THR A 23 8.95 17.29 20.91
N LYS A 24 8.50 18.44 21.41
CA LYS A 24 7.76 18.50 22.69
C LYS A 24 6.68 19.57 22.58
N ARG A 25 5.43 19.20 22.92
CA ARG A 25 4.27 20.10 22.88
C ARG A 25 4.11 20.83 21.53
N GLY A 26 4.30 20.11 20.42
CA GLY A 26 4.17 20.70 19.07
C GLY A 26 5.30 21.62 18.65
N ILE A 27 6.41 21.69 19.40
CA ILE A 27 7.60 22.47 19.02
C ILE A 27 8.73 21.50 18.64
N VAL A 28 9.27 21.68 17.43
CA VAL A 28 10.44 20.98 16.92
C VAL A 28 11.68 21.76 17.30
N SER A 29 12.61 21.10 17.97
CA SER A 29 13.88 21.68 18.40
C SER A 29 15.05 20.88 17.85
N LEU A 30 16.08 21.59 17.37
CA LEU A 30 17.35 21.04 16.91
C LEU A 30 18.47 21.54 17.80
N ASP A 31 19.19 20.62 18.44
CA ASP A 31 20.30 20.91 19.35
C ASP A 31 19.93 21.95 20.43
N GLY A 32 18.67 21.89 20.90
CA GLY A 32 18.12 22.80 21.91
C GLY A 32 17.49 24.09 21.37
N ILE A 33 17.65 24.40 20.08
CA ILE A 33 17.09 25.59 19.42
C ILE A 33 15.71 25.25 18.86
N HIS A 34 14.69 26.06 19.16
CA HIS A 34 13.37 25.93 18.53
C HIS A 34 13.44 26.38 17.07
N VAL A 35 13.00 25.52 16.15
CA VAL A 35 13.16 25.75 14.71
C VAL A 35 11.84 25.71 13.94
N ALA A 36 10.84 24.97 14.43
CA ALA A 36 9.54 24.87 13.78
C ALA A 36 8.46 24.47 14.78
N LYS A 37 7.21 24.66 14.40
CA LYS A 37 6.03 24.12 15.09
C LYS A 37 5.38 23.02 14.24
N ILE A 38 4.73 22.08 14.89
CA ILE A 38 4.01 20.97 14.26
C ILE A 38 2.65 20.81 14.94
N ALA A 39 1.61 20.67 14.13
CA ALA A 39 0.26 20.34 14.60
C ALA A 39 -0.25 19.10 13.87
N ASN A 40 -1.02 18.26 14.57
CA ASN A 40 -1.66 17.07 13.99
C ASN A 40 -3.17 17.30 13.89
N LYS A 41 -3.75 16.97 12.73
CA LYS A 41 -5.19 16.79 12.55
C LYS A 41 -5.44 15.57 11.67
N HIS A 42 -6.02 14.50 12.23
CA HIS A 42 -6.43 13.30 11.50
C HIS A 42 -5.33 12.71 10.58
N ASN A 43 -4.14 12.41 11.15
CA ASN A 43 -2.94 11.89 10.43
C ASN A 43 -2.27 12.85 9.44
N ILE A 44 -2.73 14.10 9.38
CA ILE A 44 -2.08 15.18 8.64
C ILE A 44 -1.29 16.01 9.64
N TYR A 45 0.02 16.05 9.45
CA TYR A 45 0.97 16.83 10.23
C TYR A 45 1.30 18.12 9.49
N THR A 46 0.86 19.25 10.03
CA THR A 46 1.13 20.59 9.49
C THR A 46 2.38 21.16 10.14
N PHE A 47 3.38 21.45 9.32
CA PHE A 47 4.62 22.11 9.76
C PHE A 47 4.49 23.61 9.55
N MET A 48 4.78 24.36 10.60
CA MET A 48 4.69 25.81 10.67
C MET A 48 6.05 26.40 11.07
N ASP A 49 6.31 27.65 10.68
CA ASP A 49 7.39 28.42 11.28
C ASP A 49 7.09 28.74 12.77
N LEU A 50 8.01 29.43 13.44
CA LEU A 50 7.82 29.80 14.85
C LEU A 50 6.68 30.83 15.05
N ASN A 51 6.35 31.58 14.00
CA ASN A 51 5.27 32.56 13.94
C ASN A 51 3.91 31.93 13.59
N GLU A 52 3.84 30.59 13.54
CA GLU A 52 2.61 29.83 13.25
C GLU A 52 2.12 29.95 11.80
N THR A 53 2.97 30.37 10.87
CA THR A 53 2.67 30.36 9.44
C THR A 53 2.80 28.92 8.90
N PRO A 54 1.73 28.30 8.38
CA PRO A 54 1.80 26.95 7.82
C PRO A 54 2.59 26.92 6.51
N MET A 55 3.57 26.03 6.43
CA MET A 55 4.47 25.92 5.27
C MET A 55 4.12 24.71 4.39
N TYR A 56 3.99 23.55 5.00
CA TYR A 56 3.71 22.29 4.31
C TYR A 56 3.02 21.29 5.24
N THR A 57 2.43 20.25 4.65
CA THR A 57 1.82 19.14 5.40
C THR A 57 2.44 17.81 5.00
N VAL A 58 2.50 16.88 5.96
CA VAL A 58 2.87 15.48 5.79
C VAL A 58 1.68 14.63 6.21
N GLU A 59 1.10 13.87 5.29
CA GLU A 59 0.03 12.92 5.57
C GLU A 59 0.58 11.49 5.47
N PHE A 60 0.34 10.66 6.48
CA PHE A 60 0.71 9.24 6.42
C PHE A 60 -0.36 8.43 5.72
N ILE A 61 0.04 7.71 4.67
CA ILE A 61 -0.81 6.78 3.95
C ILE A 61 -0.36 5.36 4.27
N ASP A 62 -1.30 4.53 4.71
CA ASP A 62 -1.09 3.11 4.88
C ASP A 62 -2.17 2.32 4.11
N LYS A 63 -1.83 1.94 2.88
CA LYS A 63 -2.75 1.37 1.91
C LYS A 63 -2.55 -0.14 1.78
N SER A 64 -3.65 -0.89 1.83
CA SER A 64 -3.66 -2.30 1.42
C SER A 64 -3.55 -2.41 -0.10
N VAL A 65 -2.57 -3.14 -0.61
CA VAL A 65 -2.37 -3.33 -2.06
C VAL A 65 -3.10 -4.58 -2.54
N VAL A 66 -2.68 -5.75 -2.06
CA VAL A 66 -3.32 -7.05 -2.30
C VAL A 66 -2.94 -8.00 -1.18
N ASP A 67 -3.88 -8.87 -0.78
CA ASP A 67 -3.76 -9.76 0.38
C ASP A 67 -3.31 -9.02 1.64
N SER A 68 -2.25 -9.50 2.31
CA SER A 68 -1.59 -8.90 3.47
C SER A 68 -0.49 -7.90 3.11
N VAL A 69 -0.28 -7.56 1.82
CA VAL A 69 0.76 -6.59 1.44
C VAL A 69 0.23 -5.18 1.57
N ARG A 70 0.88 -4.40 2.44
CA ARG A 70 0.57 -2.98 2.65
C ARG A 70 1.71 -2.12 2.13
N ASP A 71 1.34 -0.99 1.55
CA ASP A 71 2.25 0.06 1.12
C ASP A 71 2.06 1.27 2.04
N SER A 72 3.11 1.63 2.78
CA SER A 72 3.08 2.75 3.72
C SER A 72 4.05 3.83 3.26
N TYR A 73 3.55 5.06 3.11
CA TYR A 73 4.30 6.18 2.58
C TYR A 73 3.72 7.50 3.08
N ILE A 74 4.36 8.62 2.72
CA ILE A 74 3.84 9.95 3.05
C ILE A 74 3.44 10.73 1.80
N LYS A 75 2.40 11.54 1.94
CA LYS A 75 2.06 12.61 1.00
C LYS A 75 2.56 13.93 1.55
N LEU A 76 3.43 14.59 0.79
CA LEU A 76 3.92 15.93 1.08
C LEU A 76 3.16 16.94 0.23
N ASN A 77 2.57 17.96 0.86
CA ASN A 77 1.85 19.04 0.18
C ASN A 77 2.34 20.42 0.64
N ARG A 78 2.45 21.39 -0.26
CA ARG A 78 2.78 22.78 0.09
C ARG A 78 1.51 23.55 0.41
N VAL A 79 1.51 24.29 1.51
CA VAL A 79 0.30 25.04 1.92
C VAL A 79 0.05 26.25 1.00
N TYR A 80 1.12 26.89 0.54
CA TYR A 80 1.07 28.08 -0.34
C TYR A 80 0.94 27.74 -1.83
N ASN A 81 1.04 26.46 -2.21
CA ASN A 81 0.86 26.00 -3.59
C ASN A 81 0.27 24.57 -3.56
N ARG A 82 -1.05 24.51 -3.36
CA ARG A 82 -1.79 23.28 -3.05
C ARG A 82 -2.02 22.35 -4.24
N ASP A 83 -1.68 22.79 -5.45
CA ASP A 83 -2.02 22.08 -6.68
C ASP A 83 -1.11 20.87 -6.93
N LYS A 84 -0.01 20.75 -6.18
CA LYS A 84 0.96 19.66 -6.33
C LYS A 84 1.19 18.96 -5.00
N THR A 85 0.70 17.72 -4.90
CA THR A 85 1.05 16.77 -3.83
C THR A 85 2.01 15.74 -4.37
N ILE A 86 3.02 15.35 -3.58
CA ILE A 86 4.00 14.33 -3.97
C ILE A 86 4.02 13.18 -2.97
N GLU A 87 4.18 11.95 -3.46
CA GLU A 87 4.24 10.73 -2.65
C GLU A 87 5.70 10.31 -2.47
N LEU A 88 6.12 10.13 -1.22
CA LEU A 88 7.51 9.87 -0.85
C LEU A 88 7.59 8.76 0.19
N ASP A 89 8.71 8.04 0.21
CA ASP A 89 9.01 7.17 1.34
C ASP A 89 9.43 8.02 2.55
N TYR A 90 9.00 7.61 3.73
CA TYR A 90 9.41 8.26 4.98
C TYR A 90 10.52 7.47 5.65
N ILE A 91 11.30 8.16 6.46
CA ILE A 91 12.34 7.56 7.29
C ILE A 91 11.86 7.63 8.73
N SER A 92 11.88 6.50 9.41
CA SER A 92 11.60 6.42 10.83
C SER A 92 12.91 6.23 11.60
N PRO A 93 13.13 6.94 12.73
CA PRO A 93 14.31 6.73 13.54
C PRO A 93 14.32 5.36 14.24
N SER A 94 13.17 4.69 14.33
CA SER A 94 13.03 3.33 14.89
C SER A 94 11.73 2.65 14.43
N ALA A 95 11.60 1.33 14.61
CA ALA A 95 10.33 0.63 14.34
C ALA A 95 9.19 1.04 15.30
N PHE A 96 9.50 1.71 16.42
CA PHE A 96 8.55 2.11 17.46
C PHE A 96 8.31 3.62 17.52
N SER A 97 8.85 4.39 16.57
CA SER A 97 8.55 5.83 16.51
C SER A 97 7.11 6.02 16.08
N GLY A 98 6.37 6.85 16.83
CA GLY A 98 5.09 7.36 16.35
C GLY A 98 5.28 8.19 15.07
N GLU A 99 4.21 8.27 14.28
CA GLU A 99 4.17 9.00 13.00
C GLU A 99 4.67 10.44 13.13
N GLU A 100 4.35 11.17 14.21
CA GLU A 100 4.86 12.53 14.45
C GLU A 100 6.39 12.58 14.44
N LYS A 101 7.03 11.65 15.16
CA LYS A 101 8.49 11.58 15.25
C LYS A 101 9.09 11.19 13.91
N SER A 102 8.43 10.31 13.16
CA SER A 102 8.82 9.91 11.80
C SER A 102 8.68 11.05 10.80
N ALA A 103 7.63 11.88 10.90
CA ALA A 103 7.42 13.05 10.07
C ALA A 103 8.55 14.06 10.29
N VAL A 104 8.81 14.40 11.55
CA VAL A 104 9.87 15.33 11.94
C VAL A 104 11.24 14.81 11.50
N TYR A 105 11.52 13.52 11.73
CA TYR A 105 12.78 12.90 11.32
C TYR A 105 12.97 12.92 9.80
N THR A 106 11.92 12.61 9.05
CA THR A 106 11.94 12.66 7.58
C THR A 106 12.21 14.09 7.09
N SER A 107 11.54 15.09 7.66
CA SER A 107 11.75 16.49 7.30
C SER A 107 13.17 17.00 7.59
N ILE A 108 13.79 16.55 8.69
CA ILE A 108 15.15 16.98 9.07
C ILE A 108 16.23 16.17 8.32
N LYS A 109 16.17 14.84 8.37
CA LYS A 109 17.25 13.97 7.87
C LYS A 109 17.05 13.51 6.43
N GLY A 110 15.81 13.17 6.06
CA GLY A 110 15.50 12.65 4.72
C GLY A 110 15.46 13.76 3.67
N LEU A 111 14.63 14.77 3.92
CA LEU A 111 14.35 15.84 2.96
C LEU A 111 15.18 17.10 3.21
N LYS A 112 15.80 17.23 4.39
CA LYS A 112 16.59 18.41 4.80
C LYS A 112 15.82 19.73 4.66
N ILE A 113 14.51 19.70 4.88
CA ILE A 113 13.61 20.85 4.82
C ILE A 113 13.65 21.64 6.14
N ILE A 114 14.03 21.02 7.25
CA ILE A 114 14.21 21.70 8.54
C ILE A 114 15.69 21.66 8.92
N ASP A 115 16.25 22.82 9.22
CA ASP A 115 17.61 23.00 9.72
C ASP A 115 17.62 23.92 10.96
N ASN A 116 18.81 24.22 11.48
CA ASN A 116 18.96 25.04 12.69
C ASN A 116 18.44 26.49 12.54
N LYS A 117 18.13 26.94 11.32
CA LYS A 117 17.53 28.26 11.03
C LYS A 117 16.01 28.21 10.87
N GLY A 118 15.42 27.01 10.85
CA GLY A 118 13.98 26.82 10.69
C GLY A 118 13.61 26.02 9.45
N ILE A 119 12.43 26.31 8.89
CA ILE A 119 11.97 25.68 7.65
C ILE A 119 12.65 26.34 6.46
N ASN A 120 13.45 25.55 5.74
CA ASN A 120 14.18 25.97 4.55
C ASN A 120 13.30 25.83 3.29
N ILE A 121 12.69 26.94 2.88
CA ILE A 121 11.78 27.01 1.72
C ILE A 121 12.50 26.63 0.42
N LYS A 122 13.79 26.96 0.26
CA LYS A 122 14.55 26.61 -0.94
C LYS A 122 14.66 25.10 -1.11
N ASN A 123 14.99 24.39 -0.03
CA ASN A 123 15.07 22.93 -0.04
C ASN A 123 13.69 22.29 -0.26
N LEU A 124 12.64 22.87 0.35
CA LEU A 124 11.26 22.44 0.09
C LEU A 124 10.93 22.56 -1.41
N ASP A 125 11.19 23.69 -2.04
CA ASP A 125 10.95 23.88 -3.47
C ASP A 125 11.82 22.96 -4.34
N GLU A 126 13.06 22.68 -3.94
CA GLU A 126 13.92 21.72 -4.61
C GLU A 126 13.35 20.30 -4.61
N VAL A 127 12.81 19.83 -3.47
CA VAL A 127 12.13 18.52 -3.38
C VAL A 127 10.95 18.43 -4.35
N PHE A 128 10.21 19.53 -4.55
CA PHE A 128 9.08 19.57 -5.50
C PHE A 128 9.50 19.70 -6.97
N LYS A 129 10.70 20.21 -7.24
CA LYS A 129 11.32 20.24 -8.59
C LYS A 129 11.90 18.87 -8.94
N ASN A 130 12.63 18.27 -8.00
CA ASN A 130 13.34 16.99 -8.17
C ASN A 130 12.73 15.93 -7.25
N ILE A 131 11.52 15.48 -7.58
CA ILE A 131 10.75 14.56 -6.74
C ILE A 131 11.53 13.24 -6.56
N PRO A 132 11.92 12.88 -5.32
CA PRO A 132 12.56 11.60 -5.04
C PRO A 132 11.64 10.44 -5.46
N LYS A 133 12.17 9.50 -6.26
CA LYS A 133 11.42 8.30 -6.63
C LYS A 133 11.29 7.37 -5.43
N ARG A 134 10.07 6.89 -5.19
CA ARG A 134 9.79 5.86 -4.18
C ARG A 134 10.53 4.56 -4.49
N LYS A 135 11.11 3.95 -3.46
CA LYS A 135 11.86 2.70 -3.50
C LYS A 135 10.99 1.59 -2.93
N LEU A 136 10.07 1.11 -3.77
CA LEU A 136 9.27 -0.08 -3.43
C LEU A 136 10.18 -1.32 -3.32
N ASP A 137 10.03 -2.07 -2.24
CA ASP A 137 10.63 -3.39 -2.08
C ASP A 137 10.04 -4.39 -3.09
N THR A 138 10.71 -5.52 -3.29
CA THR A 138 10.30 -6.54 -4.27
C THR A 138 8.89 -7.07 -4.00
N LYS A 139 8.53 -7.30 -2.73
CA LYS A 139 7.22 -7.84 -2.36
C LYS A 139 6.12 -6.83 -2.68
N THR A 140 6.33 -5.54 -2.41
CA THR A 140 5.37 -4.48 -2.75
C THR A 140 5.24 -4.29 -4.27
N LYS A 141 6.34 -4.39 -5.03
CA LYS A 141 6.29 -4.34 -6.51
C LYS A 141 5.49 -5.48 -7.12
N GLU A 142 5.74 -6.71 -6.65
CA GLU A 142 5.00 -7.90 -7.06
C GLU A 142 3.51 -7.80 -6.70
N ALA A 143 3.21 -7.26 -5.52
CA ALA A 143 1.86 -6.98 -5.08
C ALA A 143 1.13 -6.01 -6.01
N TYR A 144 1.76 -4.90 -6.41
CA TYR A 144 1.18 -3.96 -7.38
C TYR A 144 0.97 -4.58 -8.76
N THR A 145 1.90 -5.43 -9.21
CA THR A 145 1.75 -6.16 -10.47
C THR A 145 0.60 -7.16 -10.40
N THR A 146 0.46 -7.87 -9.28
CA THR A 146 -0.65 -8.79 -9.03
C THR A 146 -1.98 -8.03 -8.98
N ARG A 147 -2.03 -6.89 -8.28
CA ARG A 147 -3.21 -6.05 -8.21
C ARG A 147 -3.65 -5.59 -9.60
N SER A 148 -2.71 -5.14 -10.44
CA SER A 148 -3.00 -4.76 -11.83
C SER A 148 -3.57 -5.93 -12.65
N LYS A 149 -3.07 -7.16 -12.46
CA LYS A 149 -3.65 -8.35 -13.11
C LYS A 149 -5.07 -8.63 -12.63
N ILE A 150 -5.32 -8.53 -11.33
CA ILE A 150 -6.66 -8.70 -10.73
C ILE A 150 -7.63 -7.66 -11.30
N ASP A 151 -7.24 -6.38 -11.33
CA ASP A 151 -8.09 -5.30 -11.84
C ASP A 151 -8.48 -5.52 -13.31
N LYS A 152 -7.58 -6.09 -14.14
CA LYS A 152 -7.88 -6.47 -15.54
C LYS A 152 -8.83 -7.65 -15.68
N LEU A 153 -8.88 -8.56 -14.70
CA LEU A 153 -9.81 -9.68 -14.71
C LEU A 153 -11.25 -9.22 -14.41
N ASN A 154 -11.40 -8.09 -13.71
CA ASN A 154 -12.69 -7.50 -13.32
C ASN A 154 -13.69 -8.56 -12.84
N ILE A 155 -13.29 -9.27 -11.78
CA ILE A 155 -14.06 -10.39 -11.25
C ILE A 155 -15.16 -9.90 -10.32
N GLU A 156 -16.32 -10.47 -10.50
CA GLU A 156 -17.50 -10.33 -9.65
C GLU A 156 -18.01 -11.72 -9.27
N VAL A 157 -18.67 -11.82 -8.12
CA VAL A 157 -19.34 -13.04 -7.67
C VAL A 157 -20.77 -12.66 -7.36
N ASN A 158 -21.72 -13.29 -8.03
CA ASN A 158 -23.13 -12.97 -7.83
C ASN A 158 -23.70 -13.73 -6.62
N LYS A 159 -24.97 -13.44 -6.28
CA LYS A 159 -25.66 -14.03 -5.11
C LYS A 159 -25.96 -15.52 -5.22
N VAL A 160 -25.74 -16.15 -6.38
CA VAL A 160 -25.87 -17.60 -6.56
C VAL A 160 -24.52 -18.31 -6.65
N GLY A 161 -23.41 -17.59 -6.49
CA GLY A 161 -22.07 -18.17 -6.43
C GLY A 161 -21.40 -18.30 -7.79
N GLU A 162 -21.99 -17.73 -8.84
CA GLU A 162 -21.37 -17.66 -10.15
C GLU A 162 -20.25 -16.61 -10.14
N ILE A 163 -19.11 -16.99 -10.72
CA ILE A 163 -17.95 -16.14 -10.91
C ILE A 163 -18.05 -15.55 -12.31
N ILE A 164 -18.09 -14.22 -12.38
CA ILE A 164 -18.23 -13.44 -13.59
C ILE A 164 -16.93 -12.67 -13.79
N SER A 165 -16.35 -12.71 -14.99
CA SER A 165 -15.19 -11.90 -15.37
C SER A 165 -15.55 -11.05 -16.57
N ASN A 166 -15.41 -9.73 -16.45
CA ASN A 166 -15.77 -8.78 -17.51
C ASN A 166 -17.20 -8.99 -18.05
N GLY A 167 -18.15 -9.31 -17.17
CA GLY A 167 -19.55 -9.55 -17.53
C GLY A 167 -19.85 -10.95 -18.09
N VAL A 168 -18.87 -11.85 -18.21
CA VAL A 168 -19.05 -13.21 -18.72
C VAL A 168 -18.94 -14.23 -17.58
N PRO A 169 -19.89 -15.17 -17.42
CA PRO A 169 -19.76 -16.29 -16.50
C PRO A 169 -18.56 -17.18 -16.86
N VAL A 170 -17.66 -17.40 -15.91
CA VAL A 170 -16.41 -18.15 -16.11
C VAL A 170 -16.27 -19.35 -15.17
N GLY A 171 -17.07 -19.39 -14.10
CA GLY A 171 -17.05 -20.48 -13.14
C GLY A 171 -18.09 -20.29 -12.05
N TYR A 172 -18.04 -21.14 -11.03
CA TYR A 172 -18.94 -21.06 -9.89
C TYR A 172 -18.31 -21.71 -8.65
N PHE A 173 -18.83 -21.29 -7.49
CA PHE A 173 -18.53 -21.91 -6.21
C PHE A 173 -19.55 -23.01 -5.88
N THR A 174 -19.10 -24.06 -5.18
CA THR A 174 -19.97 -25.05 -4.53
C THR A 174 -19.63 -25.13 -3.04
N ASN A 175 -20.43 -25.89 -2.27
CA ASN A 175 -20.36 -25.98 -0.81
C ASN A 175 -20.52 -24.62 -0.11
N LEU A 176 -21.36 -23.76 -0.70
CA LEU A 176 -21.69 -22.45 -0.14
C LEU A 176 -22.56 -22.62 1.12
N PRO A 177 -22.28 -21.88 2.21
CA PRO A 177 -23.10 -21.93 3.40
C PRO A 177 -24.49 -21.35 3.14
N VAL A 178 -25.46 -21.69 3.98
CA VAL A 178 -26.84 -21.14 3.91
C VAL A 178 -26.88 -19.62 4.04
N SER A 179 -25.86 -19.01 4.68
CA SER A 179 -25.69 -17.56 4.80
C SER A 179 -25.11 -16.89 3.55
N PHE A 180 -24.80 -17.65 2.49
CA PHE A 180 -24.32 -17.07 1.25
C PHE A 180 -25.40 -16.22 0.56
N GLY A 181 -25.01 -15.08 0.01
CA GLY A 181 -25.92 -14.13 -0.63
C GLY A 181 -26.48 -13.03 0.28
N SER A 182 -26.35 -13.19 1.62
CA SER A 182 -26.54 -12.10 2.59
C SER A 182 -25.22 -11.48 3.05
N ASP A 183 -24.14 -12.27 3.13
CA ASP A 183 -22.79 -11.81 3.46
C ASP A 183 -21.80 -12.19 2.36
N ASP A 184 -21.01 -11.21 1.92
CA ASP A 184 -19.93 -11.42 0.94
C ASP A 184 -18.64 -11.97 1.56
N THR A 185 -18.58 -12.02 2.90
CA THR A 185 -17.43 -12.50 3.68
C THR A 185 -17.66 -13.93 4.18
N ILE A 186 -16.61 -14.74 4.13
CA ILE A 186 -16.61 -16.10 4.67
C ILE A 186 -16.19 -16.04 6.13
N THR A 187 -17.16 -16.22 7.02
CA THR A 187 -16.91 -16.27 8.46
C THR A 187 -16.43 -17.65 8.90
N ASP A 188 -15.77 -17.72 10.06
CA ASP A 188 -15.19 -18.96 10.61
C ASP A 188 -16.25 -20.05 10.94
N LYS A 189 -17.56 -19.79 10.73
CA LYS A 189 -18.66 -20.75 10.96
C LYS A 189 -18.90 -21.70 9.78
N THR A 190 -18.20 -21.54 8.65
CA THR A 190 -18.31 -22.42 7.49
C THR A 190 -17.33 -23.59 7.61
N PHE A 191 -17.82 -24.77 8.03
CA PHE A 191 -17.00 -25.97 8.23
C PHE A 191 -16.68 -26.76 6.95
N LEU A 192 -17.28 -26.38 5.81
CA LEU A 192 -17.05 -27.03 4.53
C LEU A 192 -16.05 -26.21 3.71
N ASP A 193 -15.13 -26.92 3.06
CA ASP A 193 -14.25 -26.33 2.06
C ASP A 193 -15.10 -25.87 0.87
N ILE A 194 -14.90 -24.63 0.44
CA ILE A 194 -15.60 -24.05 -0.70
C ILE A 194 -14.84 -24.48 -1.96
N GLU A 195 -15.49 -25.20 -2.86
CA GLU A 195 -14.88 -25.67 -4.10
C GLU A 195 -15.21 -24.72 -5.26
N ILE A 196 -14.34 -24.73 -6.28
CA ILE A 196 -14.39 -23.82 -7.41
C ILE A 196 -14.30 -24.64 -8.70
N TYR A 197 -15.23 -24.38 -9.60
CA TYR A 197 -15.33 -25.03 -10.90
C TYR A 197 -15.35 -23.98 -12.02
N ASP A 198 -14.88 -24.36 -13.21
CA ASP A 198 -15.07 -23.55 -14.40
C ASP A 198 -16.48 -23.69 -14.98
N ALA A 199 -16.80 -22.87 -15.99
CA ALA A 199 -18.10 -22.91 -16.67
C ALA A 199 -18.41 -24.27 -17.33
N LYS A 200 -17.42 -25.15 -17.50
CA LYS A 200 -17.58 -26.52 -18.03
C LYS A 200 -17.63 -27.57 -16.92
N SER A 201 -17.78 -27.16 -15.66
CA SER A 201 -17.79 -28.02 -14.48
C SER A 201 -16.49 -28.80 -14.26
N LYS A 202 -15.37 -28.32 -14.79
CA LYS A 202 -14.05 -28.85 -14.44
C LYS A 202 -13.62 -28.26 -13.10
N TYR A 203 -13.17 -29.13 -12.19
CA TYR A 203 -12.63 -28.70 -10.90
C TYR A 203 -11.35 -27.88 -11.06
N ILE A 204 -11.34 -26.67 -10.48
CA ILE A 204 -10.22 -25.72 -10.53
C ILE A 204 -9.47 -25.68 -9.21
N GLY A 205 -10.16 -25.86 -8.10
CA GLY A 205 -9.54 -25.89 -6.78
C GLY A 205 -10.54 -25.66 -5.66
N LYS A 206 -10.02 -25.40 -4.47
CA LYS A 206 -10.83 -25.15 -3.29
C LYS A 206 -10.19 -24.16 -2.34
N TYR A 207 -11.03 -23.49 -1.57
CA TYR A 207 -10.67 -22.72 -0.39
C TYR A 207 -10.96 -23.54 0.87
N ILE A 208 -9.91 -23.81 1.63
CA ILE A 208 -9.94 -24.52 2.90
C ILE A 208 -10.24 -23.50 3.98
N THR A 209 -11.46 -23.50 4.50
CA THR A 209 -11.96 -22.47 5.43
C THR A 209 -11.20 -22.47 6.75
N THR A 210 -10.85 -23.65 7.26
CA THR A 210 -10.15 -23.84 8.55
C THR A 210 -8.73 -23.28 8.55
N THR A 211 -7.99 -23.45 7.45
CA THR A 211 -6.59 -23.02 7.34
C THR A 211 -6.43 -21.71 6.55
N LYS A 212 -7.53 -21.18 6.02
CA LYS A 212 -7.58 -20.00 5.16
C LYS A 212 -6.69 -20.13 3.92
N GLN A 213 -6.57 -21.35 3.39
CA GLN A 213 -5.73 -21.67 2.24
C GLN A 213 -6.53 -21.88 0.97
N ILE A 214 -6.02 -21.41 -0.16
CA ILE A 214 -6.46 -21.80 -1.50
C ILE A 214 -5.54 -22.88 -2.01
N LYS A 215 -6.12 -23.97 -2.50
CA LYS A 215 -5.43 -25.06 -3.17
C LYS A 215 -6.01 -25.26 -4.56
N THR A 216 -5.20 -25.09 -5.59
CA THR A 216 -5.60 -25.35 -6.97
C THR A 216 -5.54 -26.84 -7.29
N ALA A 217 -6.26 -27.26 -8.33
CA ALA A 217 -6.26 -28.64 -8.83
C ALA A 217 -4.86 -29.09 -9.29
N ASN A 218 -4.03 -28.15 -9.77
CA ASN A 218 -2.63 -28.39 -10.13
C ASN A 218 -1.65 -28.42 -8.93
N GLY A 219 -2.15 -28.34 -7.69
CA GLY A 219 -1.36 -28.54 -6.48
C GLY A 219 -0.69 -27.30 -5.89
N LYS A 220 -0.87 -26.10 -6.45
CA LYS A 220 -0.37 -24.86 -5.85
C LYS A 220 -1.19 -24.50 -4.61
N ILE A 221 -0.52 -23.95 -3.61
CA ILE A 221 -1.11 -23.57 -2.32
C ILE A 221 -0.80 -22.11 -2.02
N PHE A 222 -1.79 -21.37 -1.54
CA PHE A 222 -1.65 -19.99 -1.10
C PHE A 222 -2.46 -19.73 0.17
N THR A 223 -1.90 -19.03 1.15
CA THR A 223 -2.63 -18.63 2.36
C THR A 223 -3.17 -17.22 2.18
N LEU A 224 -4.49 -17.07 2.15
CA LEU A 224 -5.15 -15.77 2.17
C LEU A 224 -4.99 -15.14 3.54
N TYR A 225 -4.67 -13.85 3.57
CA TYR A 225 -4.54 -13.06 4.81
C TYR A 225 -3.67 -13.74 5.88
N ARG A 226 -2.41 -14.07 5.54
CA ARG A 226 -1.43 -14.54 6.53
C ARG A 226 -1.45 -13.61 7.75
N GLU A 227 -1.55 -14.19 8.94
CA GLU A 227 -1.58 -13.45 10.20
C GLU A 227 -0.45 -12.42 10.24
N MET A 228 -0.83 -11.16 10.36
CA MET A 228 0.11 -10.06 10.56
C MET A 228 0.18 -9.76 12.05
N SER A 229 1.38 -9.78 12.63
CA SER A 229 1.61 -9.34 14.00
C SER A 229 1.37 -7.81 14.15
N GLY A 230 0.77 -7.38 15.27
CA GLY A 230 0.56 -5.96 15.62
C GLY A 230 -0.87 -5.45 15.36
N ARG A 231 -1.07 -4.11 15.28
CA ARG A 231 -2.37 -3.43 14.99
C ARG A 231 -3.08 -3.90 13.70
N ALA A 232 -2.45 -4.80 12.95
CA ALA A 232 -2.93 -5.41 11.72
C ALA A 232 -3.76 -6.71 11.92
N SER A 233 -3.99 -7.14 13.17
CA SER A 233 -4.80 -8.33 13.48
C SER A 233 -6.32 -8.12 13.30
N LEU A 234 -6.76 -6.99 12.74
CA LEU A 234 -8.14 -6.83 12.26
C LEU A 234 -8.31 -7.71 11.01
N LEU A 235 -8.39 -9.02 11.29
CA LEU A 235 -8.66 -10.12 10.39
C LEU A 235 -9.87 -9.77 9.54
N LYS A 236 -9.60 -9.29 8.32
CA LYS A 236 -10.62 -9.24 7.29
C LYS A 236 -10.93 -10.68 6.92
N PHE A 237 -12.16 -11.11 7.19
CA PHE A 237 -12.69 -12.34 6.62
C PHE A 237 -12.54 -12.29 5.09
N PRO A 238 -12.04 -13.35 4.44
CA PRO A 238 -11.95 -13.36 2.99
C PRO A 238 -13.32 -13.24 2.37
N THR A 239 -13.39 -12.53 1.25
CA THR A 239 -14.60 -12.50 0.43
C THR A 239 -14.55 -13.57 -0.65
N TYR A 240 -15.72 -14.03 -1.12
CA TYR A 240 -15.80 -14.95 -2.25
C TYR A 240 -15.09 -14.37 -3.49
N LYS A 241 -15.23 -13.06 -3.72
CA LYS A 241 -14.48 -12.32 -4.73
C LYS A 241 -12.96 -12.47 -4.55
N SER A 242 -12.43 -12.26 -3.34
CA SER A 242 -10.98 -12.38 -3.09
C SER A 242 -10.43 -13.79 -3.36
N ILE A 243 -11.26 -14.82 -3.15
CA ILE A 243 -10.89 -16.20 -3.48
C ILE A 243 -10.87 -16.41 -5.00
N ALA A 244 -11.90 -15.96 -5.72
CA ALA A 244 -11.97 -16.05 -7.17
C ALA A 244 -10.82 -15.29 -7.84
N GLU A 245 -10.49 -14.09 -7.34
CA GLU A 245 -9.34 -13.32 -7.81
C GLU A 245 -8.02 -14.07 -7.60
N ARG A 246 -7.81 -14.62 -6.39
CA ARG A 246 -6.56 -15.31 -6.06
C ARG A 246 -6.40 -16.62 -6.85
N ILE A 247 -7.47 -17.40 -7.02
CA ILE A 247 -7.39 -18.66 -7.78
C ILE A 247 -7.11 -18.39 -9.26
N ALA A 248 -7.68 -17.33 -9.84
CA ALA A 248 -7.39 -16.92 -11.22
C ALA A 248 -5.93 -16.49 -11.42
N ILE A 249 -5.31 -15.86 -10.40
CA ILE A 249 -3.88 -15.55 -10.43
C ILE A 249 -3.02 -16.81 -10.29
N MET A 250 -3.42 -17.78 -9.45
CA MET A 250 -2.67 -19.02 -9.23
C MET A 250 -2.78 -19.98 -10.42
N ASP A 251 -3.94 -20.02 -11.07
CA ASP A 251 -4.22 -20.82 -12.25
C ASP A 251 -4.74 -19.95 -13.41
N PRO A 252 -3.84 -19.39 -14.24
CA PRO A 252 -4.21 -18.59 -15.40
C PRO A 252 -5.01 -19.35 -16.48
N SER A 253 -5.12 -20.68 -16.39
CA SER A 253 -5.96 -21.46 -17.30
C SER A 253 -7.45 -21.36 -16.96
N PHE A 254 -7.79 -20.96 -15.73
CA PHE A 254 -9.16 -20.74 -15.28
C PHE A 254 -9.77 -19.49 -15.94
N ILE A 255 -9.10 -18.33 -15.81
CA ILE A 255 -9.50 -17.08 -16.47
C ILE A 255 -8.27 -16.49 -17.14
N LYS A 256 -8.28 -16.40 -18.47
CA LYS A 256 -7.20 -15.77 -19.22
C LYS A 256 -7.27 -14.25 -19.04
N VAL A 257 -6.18 -13.67 -18.55
CA VAL A 257 -6.01 -12.20 -18.55
C VAL A 257 -5.97 -11.73 -20.00
N GLN A 258 -6.92 -10.90 -20.42
CA GLN A 258 -6.86 -10.27 -21.74
C GLN A 258 -5.74 -9.21 -21.72
N GLU A 259 -4.64 -9.48 -22.43
CA GLU A 259 -3.47 -8.58 -22.38
C GLU A 259 -3.62 -7.32 -23.25
N LYS A 260 -4.60 -7.26 -24.16
CA LYS A 260 -4.94 -6.05 -24.93
C LYS A 260 -6.42 -6.08 -25.35
N VAL A 261 -7.11 -4.96 -25.19
CA VAL A 261 -8.32 -4.67 -25.98
C VAL A 261 -7.85 -4.52 -27.42
N ILE A 262 -8.11 -5.52 -28.26
CA ILE A 262 -8.01 -5.34 -29.70
C ILE A 262 -9.21 -4.48 -30.07
N VAL A 263 -9.00 -3.18 -30.18
CA VAL A 263 -9.99 -2.30 -30.79
C VAL A 263 -10.09 -2.76 -32.24
N GLY A 264 -11.20 -3.44 -32.57
CA GLY A 264 -11.48 -3.85 -33.94
C GLY A 264 -11.43 -2.65 -34.88
N PRO A 265 -11.13 -2.86 -36.18
CA PRO A 265 -11.05 -1.77 -37.13
C PRO A 265 -12.38 -0.99 -37.12
N VAL A 266 -12.29 0.31 -36.82
CA VAL A 266 -13.41 1.24 -36.97
C VAL A 266 -13.76 1.23 -38.46
N LEU A 267 -14.91 0.65 -38.81
CA LEU A 267 -15.51 0.84 -40.12
C LEU A 267 -15.76 2.35 -40.26
N LYS A 268 -14.90 3.02 -41.04
CA LYS A 268 -15.22 4.34 -41.57
C LYS A 268 -16.39 4.11 -42.52
N ASP A 269 -17.56 4.59 -42.12
CA ASP A 269 -18.69 4.79 -43.01
C ASP A 269 -18.25 5.79 -44.09
N SER A 270 -17.80 5.27 -45.23
CA SER A 270 -17.67 6.04 -46.46
C SER A 270 -19.06 6.10 -47.09
N GLY A 271 -19.88 7.01 -46.56
CA GLY A 271 -21.11 7.45 -47.19
C GLY A 271 -20.79 8.47 -48.27
N ASP A 272 -20.52 8.00 -49.47
CA ASP A 272 -20.56 8.81 -50.70
C ASP A 272 -21.97 9.39 -50.87
N SER A 273 -22.12 10.68 -50.56
CA SER A 273 -23.27 11.45 -51.00
C SER A 273 -23.12 11.77 -52.48
N LYS A 274 -23.74 10.97 -53.34
CA LYS A 274 -24.16 11.37 -54.67
C LYS A 274 -25.66 11.12 -54.82
N ASN A 275 -26.43 12.20 -54.73
CA ASN A 275 -27.49 12.58 -55.66
C ASN A 275 -27.93 14.01 -55.34
#